data_AF-A0A9X6GD83-F1
#
_entry.id   AF-A0A9X6GD83-F1
#
_cell.length_a   1.000
_cell.length_b   1.000
_cell.length_c   1.000
_cell.angle_alpha   90.00
_cell.angle_beta   90.00
_cell.angle_gamma   90.00
#
_symmetry.space_group_name_H-M   'P 1'
#
loop_
_entity.id
_entity.type
_entity.pdbx_description
1 polymer ?
#
loop_
_entity_poly.entity_id
_entity_poly.type
_entity_poly.pdbx_seq_one_letter_code
_entity_poly.pdbx_strand_id
1 'polypeptide(L)'
;MIHVTTANVTDRKGAIEMYKQYPELKETLEAILTDGGYTGERFQKEIQKLLNAEVQVAKRSELHQFQVTPKRWIVERLFAW
;
A
#
# COMPACT_ATOMS: atom_id res chain seq x y z
N MET A 1 7.82 -10.05 -0.71
CA MET A 1 8.89 -9.40 0.08
C MET A 1 8.37 -9.16 1.48
N ILE A 2 9.21 -9.23 2.52
CA ILE A 2 8.81 -9.00 3.90
C ILE A 2 9.78 -7.99 4.50
N HIS A 3 9.25 -6.94 5.11
CA HIS A 3 10.02 -5.91 5.80
C HIS A 3 9.51 -5.76 7.23
N VAL A 4 10.42 -5.86 8.20
CA VAL A 4 10.10 -5.86 9.62
C VAL A 4 10.68 -4.60 10.24
N THR A 5 9.83 -3.80 10.88
CA THR A 5 10.22 -2.58 11.57
C THR A 5 9.91 -2.67 13.06
N THR A 6 10.55 -1.82 13.85
CA THR A 6 10.21 -1.65 15.27
C THR A 6 8.84 -0.97 15.40
N ALA A 7 8.13 -1.23 16.51
CA ALA A 7 6.75 -0.78 16.72
C ALA A 7 6.54 0.75 16.74
N ASN A 8 7.62 1.54 16.89
CA ASN A 8 7.57 3.00 16.84
C ASN A 8 7.59 3.55 15.39
N VAL A 9 7.85 2.72 14.39
CA VAL A 9 7.82 3.11 12.99
C VAL A 9 6.41 2.95 12.46
N THR A 10 5.85 4.02 11.90
CA THR A 10 4.51 3.95 11.30
C THR A 10 4.53 3.13 10.02
N ASP A 11 3.41 2.46 9.70
CA ASP A 11 3.33 1.58 8.53
C ASP A 11 3.65 2.30 7.21
N ARG A 12 3.32 3.60 7.13
CA ARG A 12 3.68 4.47 6.00
C ARG A 12 5.19 4.62 5.83
N LYS A 13 5.93 4.81 6.92
CA LYS A 13 7.39 4.93 6.89
C LYS A 13 8.03 3.58 6.57
N GLY A 14 7.57 2.52 7.25
CA GLY A 14 8.04 1.15 6.98
C GLY A 14 7.81 0.71 5.55
N ALA A 15 6.68 1.06 4.94
CA ALA A 15 6.42 0.78 3.52
C ALA A 15 7.40 1.53 2.61
N ILE A 16 7.68 2.82 2.86
CA ILE A 16 8.66 3.58 2.08
C ILE A 16 10.06 2.98 2.22
N GLU A 17 10.45 2.55 3.42
CA GLU A 17 11.74 1.89 3.68
C GLU A 17 11.83 0.55 2.95
N MET A 18 10.75 -0.25 2.95
CA MET A 18 10.66 -1.47 2.16
C MET A 18 10.90 -1.20 0.68
N TYR A 19 10.14 -0.28 0.06
CA TYR A 19 10.24 -0.05 -1.39
C TYR A 19 11.62 0.47 -1.82
N LYS A 20 12.33 1.18 -0.94
CA LYS A 20 13.72 1.59 -1.22
C LYS A 20 14.69 0.42 -1.32
N GLN A 21 14.39 -0.72 -0.69
CA GLN A 21 15.24 -1.92 -0.75
C GLN A 21 15.03 -2.72 -2.04
N TYR A 22 13.97 -2.44 -2.80
CA TYR A 22 13.57 -3.20 -3.98
C TYR A 22 13.33 -2.27 -5.19
N PRO A 23 14.40 -1.62 -5.73
CA PRO A 23 14.30 -0.68 -6.83
C PRO A 23 13.73 -1.31 -8.12
N GLU A 24 13.87 -2.62 -8.31
CA GLU A 24 13.35 -3.37 -9.45
C GLU A 24 11.83 -3.27 -9.60
N LEU A 25 11.11 -3.03 -8.49
CA LEU A 25 9.66 -2.91 -8.51
C LEU A 25 9.17 -1.70 -9.31
N LYS A 26 10.01 -0.69 -9.48
CA LYS A 26 9.67 0.51 -10.27
C LYS A 26 9.33 0.18 -11.72
N GLU A 27 9.90 -0.90 -12.27
CA GLU A 27 9.65 -1.30 -13.66
C GLU A 27 8.38 -2.14 -13.82
N THR A 28 7.89 -2.74 -12.73
CA THR A 28 6.78 -3.70 -12.77
C THR A 28 5.52 -3.24 -12.06
N LEU A 29 5.62 -2.33 -11.08
CA LEU A 29 4.47 -1.85 -10.30
C LEU A 29 3.85 -0.60 -10.93
N GLU A 30 2.58 -0.71 -11.32
CA GLU A 30 1.80 0.42 -11.84
C GLU A 30 0.96 1.10 -10.74
N ALA A 31 0.43 0.30 -9.80
CA ALA A 31 -0.44 0.82 -8.74
C ALA A 31 -0.34 -0.01 -7.44
N ILE A 32 -0.53 0.67 -6.32
CA ILE A 32 -0.53 0.10 -4.97
C ILE A 32 -1.91 0.34 -4.36
N LEU A 33 -2.56 -0.75 -3.93
CA LEU A 33 -3.84 -0.67 -3.22
C LEU A 33 -3.57 -0.65 -1.71
N THR A 34 -4.02 0.40 -1.02
CA THR A 34 -3.86 0.54 0.43
C THR A 34 -5.19 0.75 1.12
N ASP A 35 -5.26 0.51 2.42
CA ASP A 35 -6.44 0.86 3.22
C ASP A 35 -6.45 2.36 3.60
N GLY A 36 -7.45 2.76 4.38
CA GLY A 36 -7.63 4.15 4.84
C GLY A 36 -6.49 4.68 5.73
N GLY A 37 -5.63 3.83 6.30
CA GLY A 37 -4.51 4.23 7.15
C GLY A 37 -3.34 4.86 6.38
N TYR A 38 -3.27 4.60 5.07
CA TYR A 38 -2.27 5.16 4.15
C TYR A 38 -2.73 6.43 3.44
N THR A 39 -3.82 7.03 3.91
CA THR A 39 -4.30 8.30 3.37
C THR A 39 -3.28 9.43 3.58
N GLY A 40 -3.13 10.26 2.56
CA GLY A 40 -2.34 11.49 2.61
C GLY A 40 -1.45 11.71 1.38
N GLU A 41 -1.47 12.94 0.88
CA GLU A 41 -0.72 13.37 -0.31
C GLU A 41 0.79 13.10 -0.18
N ARG A 42 1.34 13.18 1.04
CA ARG A 42 2.76 12.92 1.29
C ARG A 42 3.16 11.48 0.97
N PHE A 43 2.35 10.49 1.35
CA PHE A 43 2.67 9.09 1.07
C PHE A 43 2.58 8.81 -0.43
N GLN A 44 1.53 9.31 -1.08
CA GLN A 44 1.36 9.19 -2.53
C GLN A 44 2.53 9.81 -3.31
N LYS A 45 3.01 11.00 -2.91
CA LYS A 45 4.18 11.65 -3.53
C LYS A 45 5.47 10.84 -3.38
N GLU A 46 5.70 10.24 -2.21
CA GLU A 46 6.89 9.41 -1.98
C GLU A 46 6.84 8.14 -2.83
N ILE A 47 5.69 7.47 -2.92
CA ILE A 47 5.50 6.29 -3.78
C ILE A 47 5.66 6.65 -5.25
N GLN A 48 5.05 7.74 -5.71
CA GLN A 48 5.20 8.20 -7.09
C GLN A 48 6.67 8.49 -7.42
N LYS A 49 7.43 9.09 -6.49
CA LYS A 49 8.85 9.37 -6.68
C LYS A 49 9.70 8.10 -6.73
N LEU A 50 9.40 7.12 -5.89
CA LEU A 50 10.20 5.89 -5.75
C LEU A 50 9.88 4.88 -6.86
N LEU A 51 8.59 4.67 -7.14
CA LEU A 51 8.10 3.58 -7.98
C LEU A 51 7.40 4.05 -9.26
N ASN A 52 7.17 5.36 -9.42
CA ASN A 52 6.33 5.89 -10.51
C ASN A 52 4.92 5.27 -10.56
N ALA A 53 4.45 4.78 -9.41
CA ALA A 53 3.18 4.08 -9.26
C ALA A 53 2.12 4.97 -8.58
N GLU A 54 0.84 4.68 -8.85
CA GLU A 54 -0.29 5.34 -8.19
C GLU A 54 -0.65 4.65 -6.87
N VAL A 55 -1.05 5.43 -5.85
CA VAL A 55 -1.64 4.87 -4.61
C VAL A 55 -3.15 4.97 -4.67
N GLN A 56 -3.83 3.81 -4.67
CA GLN A 56 -5.28 3.69 -4.66
C GLN A 56 -5.74 3.32 -3.25
N VAL A 57 -6.51 4.19 -2.61
CA VAL A 57 -7.02 3.94 -1.26
C VAL A 57 -8.37 3.23 -1.34
N ALA A 58 -8.40 1.96 -0.95
CA ALA A 58 -9.62 1.20 -0.73
C ALA A 58 -10.25 1.59 0.60
N LYS A 59 -11.21 2.54 0.56
CA LYS A 59 -12.01 2.94 1.73
C LYS A 59 -13.49 2.74 1.47
N ARG A 60 -14.20 2.08 2.39
CA ARG A 60 -15.67 2.14 2.45
C ARG A 60 -16.07 3.36 3.27
N SER A 61 -16.50 4.41 2.58
CA SER A 61 -17.02 5.62 3.24
C SER A 61 -18.51 5.51 3.59
N GLU A 62 -19.28 4.69 2.86
CA GLU A 62 -20.71 4.51 3.10
C GLU A 62 -20.98 3.16 3.77
N LEU A 63 -21.21 3.18 5.08
CA LEU A 63 -21.45 1.98 5.88
C LEU A 63 -22.87 1.41 5.66
N HIS A 64 -23.82 2.27 5.30
CA HIS A 64 -25.25 1.95 5.20
C HIS A 64 -25.69 1.44 3.83
N GLN A 65 -24.80 1.45 2.83
CA GLN A 65 -25.08 0.97 1.49
C GLN A 65 -24.13 -0.18 1.14
N PHE A 66 -24.68 -1.22 0.51
CA PHE A 66 -23.88 -2.28 -0.09
C PHE A 66 -23.35 -1.77 -1.43
N GLN A 67 -22.06 -1.45 -1.49
CA GLN A 67 -21.39 -1.04 -2.71
C GLN A 67 -20.28 -2.04 -3.05
N VAL A 68 -20.28 -2.51 -4.29
CA VAL A 68 -19.23 -3.40 -4.81
C VAL A 68 -17.95 -2.58 -4.98
N THR A 69 -16.92 -2.88 -4.18
CA THR A 69 -15.61 -2.24 -4.34
C THR A 69 -14.91 -2.81 -5.58
N PRO A 70 -14.45 -1.97 -6.52
CA PRO A 70 -13.93 -2.42 -7.82
C PRO A 70 -12.64 -3.25 -7.74
N LYS A 71 -11.85 -3.13 -6.66
CA LYS A 71 -10.69 -3.98 -6.36
C LYS A 71 -10.81 -4.48 -4.92
N ARG A 72 -10.79 -5.80 -4.70
CA ARG A 72 -11.00 -6.43 -3.39
C ARG A 72 -9.75 -7.19 -2.98
N TRP A 73 -9.32 -7.00 -1.72
CA TRP A 73 -8.24 -7.69 -0.99
C TRP A 73 -7.60 -8.87 -1.72
N ILE A 74 -6.54 -8.60 -2.48
CA ILE A 74 -5.66 -9.64 -2.99
C ILE A 74 -4.74 -10.00 -1.81
N VAL A 75 -5.00 -11.13 -1.17
CA VAL A 75 -4.15 -11.63 -0.08
C VAL A 75 -3.23 -12.69 -0.66
N GLU A 76 -1.95 -12.36 -0.83
CA GLU A 76 -0.92 -13.37 -1.03
C GLU A 76 -0.61 -14.01 0.34
N ARG A 77 -1.23 -15.16 0.63
CA ARG A 77 -0.93 -15.94 1.83
C ARG A 77 0.25 -16.86 1.56
N LEU A 78 1.42 -16.53 2.13
CA LEU A 78 2.59 -17.42 2.15
C LEU A 78 2.79 -18.13 3.51
N PHE A 79 1.93 -17.87 4.49
CA PHE A 79 1.92 -18.57 5.77
C PHE A 79 0.49 -18.95 6.12
N ALA A 80 0.20 -20.25 6.02
CA ALA A 80 -1.05 -20.84 6.48
C ALA A 80 -0.94 -21.15 7.98
N TRP A 81 -2.03 -20.89 8.68
CA TRP A 81 -2.43 -21.53 9.94
C TRP A 81 -3.87 -21.99 9.75
#